data_AF-A0A3S0GX96-F1
#
_entry.id   AF-A0A3S0GX96-F1
#
_cell.length_a   1.000
_cell.length_b   1.000
_cell.length_c   1.000
_cell.angle_alpha   90.00
_cell.angle_beta   90.00
_cell.angle_gamma   90.00
#
_symmetry.space_group_name_H-M   'P 1'
#
loop_
_entity.id
_entity.type
_entity.pdbx_description
1 polymer ?
#
loop_
_entity_poly.entity_id
_entity_poly.type
_entity_poly.pdbx_seq_one_letter_code
_entity_poly.pdbx_strand_id
1 'polypeptide(L)'
;MRVALRLVLNVLAWAVSIPVLNVCMTALERHRILPVSGFVAAVVALVLLLWAVAIYWRCVPSAPSIVARVAYLLIFVAAMVLVGLGALWAAFWTSVSTFGL
;
A
#
# COMPACT_ATOMS: atom_id res chain seq x y z
N MET A 1 -14.68 -2.84 18.36
CA MET A 1 -14.52 -3.11 16.89
C MET A 1 -13.81 -4.44 16.72
N ARG A 2 -14.33 -5.36 15.88
CA ARG A 2 -13.66 -6.65 15.60
C ARG A 2 -12.29 -6.41 14.97
N VAL A 3 -11.28 -7.16 15.41
CA VAL A 3 -9.89 -7.07 14.90
C VAL A 3 -9.85 -7.22 13.37
N ALA A 4 -10.70 -8.09 12.83
CA ALA A 4 -10.88 -8.28 11.39
C ALA A 4 -11.31 -7.00 10.65
N LEU A 5 -12.23 -6.21 11.22
CA LEU A 5 -12.69 -4.97 10.59
C LEU A 5 -11.58 -3.91 10.58
N ARG A 6 -10.80 -3.83 11.67
CA ARG A 6 -9.62 -2.94 11.73
C ARG A 6 -8.59 -3.33 10.68
N LEU A 7 -8.33 -4.63 10.50
CA LEU A 7 -7.43 -5.13 9.46
C LEU A 7 -7.89 -4.70 8.07
N VAL A 8 -9.16 -4.98 7.73
CA VAL A 8 -9.73 -4.63 6.41
C VAL A 8 -9.65 -3.13 6.13
N LEU A 9 -10.03 -2.29 7.10
CA LEU A 9 -9.96 -0.84 6.95
C LEU A 9 -8.53 -0.33 6.76
N ASN A 10 -7.56 -0.90 7.48
CA ASN A 10 -6.16 -0.50 7.31
C ASN A 10 -5.59 -0.96 5.96
N VAL A 11 -5.93 -2.17 5.50
CA VAL A 11 -5.52 -2.67 4.19
C VAL A 11 -6.14 -1.83 3.08
N LEU A 12 -7.42 -1.46 3.20
CA LEU A 12 -8.08 -0.55 2.25
C LEU A 12 -7.45 0.84 2.26
N ALA A 13 -7.19 1.42 3.44
CA ALA A 13 -6.53 2.72 3.53
C ALA A 13 -5.12 2.69 2.91
N TRP A 14 -4.37 1.62 3.16
CA TRP A 14 -3.08 1.38 2.52
C TRP A 14 -3.22 1.27 1.00
N ALA A 15 -4.20 0.50 0.51
CA ALA A 15 -4.45 0.33 -0.92
C ALA A 15 -4.83 1.64 -1.60
N VAL A 16 -5.71 2.45 -0.99
CA VAL A 16 -6.16 3.75 -1.51
C VAL A 16 -5.04 4.79 -1.49
N SER A 17 -4.10 4.68 -0.55
CA SER A 17 -2.96 5.60 -0.51
C SER A 17 -2.06 5.50 -1.75
N ILE A 18 -1.97 4.33 -2.38
CA ILE A 18 -1.15 4.11 -3.58
C ILE A 18 -1.61 5.00 -4.76
N PRO A 19 -2.87 4.95 -5.25
CA PRO A 19 -3.33 5.82 -6.32
C PRO A 19 -3.35 7.29 -5.92
N VAL A 20 -3.68 7.61 -4.66
CA VAL A 20 -3.67 9.01 -4.17
C VAL A 20 -2.26 9.58 -4.23
N LEU A 21 -1.26 8.87 -3.69
CA LEU A 21 0.13 9.30 -3.72
C LEU A 21 0.63 9.41 -5.16
N ASN A 22 0.28 8.46 -6.02
CA ASN A 22 0.63 8.50 -7.44
C ASN A 22 0.12 9.79 -8.11
N VAL A 23 -1.17 10.08 -7.99
CA VAL A 23 -1.78 11.29 -8.57
C VAL A 23 -1.17 12.56 -8.01
N CYS A 24 -0.98 12.62 -6.68
CA CYS A 24 -0.34 13.78 -6.04
C CYS A 24 1.08 13.98 -6.55
N MET A 25 1.89 12.93 -6.66
CA MET A 25 3.26 13.03 -7.16
C MET A 25 3.30 13.48 -8.62
N THR A 26 2.47 12.88 -9.49
CA THR A 26 2.35 13.29 -10.89
C THR A 26 1.94 14.76 -11.01
N ALA A 27 1.00 15.23 -10.18
CA ALA A 27 0.62 16.64 -10.15
C ALA A 27 1.78 17.55 -9.70
N LEU A 28 2.47 17.20 -8.60
CA LEU A 28 3.61 17.98 -8.10
C LEU A 28 4.75 18.08 -9.13
N GLU A 29 5.01 16.99 -9.84
CA GLU A 29 6.00 16.95 -10.91
C GLU A 29 5.60 17.83 -12.09
N ARG A 30 4.34 17.74 -12.53
CA ARG A 30 3.80 18.55 -13.64
C ARG A 30 3.79 20.05 -13.31
N HIS A 31 3.57 20.40 -12.05
CA HIS A 31 3.65 21.78 -11.55
C HIS A 31 5.09 22.24 -11.23
N ARG A 32 6.12 21.40 -11.45
CA ARG A 32 7.54 21.69 -11.16
C ARG A 32 7.81 22.07 -9.70
N ILE A 33 6.92 21.68 -8.78
CA ILE A 33 7.03 22.00 -7.35
C ILE A 33 8.05 21.07 -6.68
N LEU A 34 8.02 19.79 -7.06
CA LEU A 34 8.93 18.78 -6.54
C LEU A 34 9.35 17.85 -7.67
N PRO A 35 10.66 17.72 -7.98
CA PRO A 35 11.11 16.71 -8.92
C PRO A 35 10.93 15.34 -8.26
N VAL A 36 10.09 14.49 -8.85
CA VAL A 36 9.91 13.10 -8.43
C VAL A 36 11.14 12.32 -8.89
N SER A 37 12.22 12.45 -8.11
CA SER A 37 13.44 11.67 -8.33
C SER A 37 13.23 10.23 -7.87
N GLY A 38 14.06 9.30 -8.37
CA GLY A 38 14.05 7.90 -7.92
C GLY A 38 14.19 7.75 -6.40
N PHE A 39 14.85 8.70 -5.73
CA PHE A 39 14.95 8.72 -4.26
C PHE A 39 13.59 8.96 -3.59
N VAL A 40 12.78 9.90 -4.09
CA VAL A 40 11.44 10.19 -3.53
C VAL A 40 10.53 8.96 -3.68
N ALA A 41 10.56 8.32 -4.86
CA ALA A 41 9.83 7.08 -5.11
C ALA A 41 10.27 5.95 -4.15
N ALA A 42 11.58 5.80 -3.93
CA ALA A 42 12.12 4.81 -2.99
C ALA A 42 11.68 5.06 -1.54
N VAL A 43 11.67 6.31 -1.09
CA VAL A 43 11.19 6.69 0.25
C VAL A 43 9.70 6.34 0.40
N VAL A 44 8.87 6.61 -0.61
CA VAL A 44 7.44 6.30 -0.56
C VAL A 44 7.19 4.79 -0.52
N ALA A 45 7.92 4.04 -1.35
CA ALA A 45 7.87 2.58 -1.32
C ALA A 45 8.24 2.04 0.07
N LEU A 46 9.30 2.58 0.69
CA LEU A 46 9.72 2.21 2.04
C LEU A 46 8.63 2.52 3.08
N VAL A 47 8.01 3.70 3.03
CA VAL A 47 6.92 4.09 3.95
C VAL A 47 5.72 3.16 3.80
N LEU A 48 5.33 2.81 2.56
CA LEU A 48 4.25 1.85 2.30
C LEU A 48 4.57 0.46 2.84
N LEU A 49 5.84 0.01 2.72
CA LEU A 49 6.31 -1.25 3.28
C LEU A 49 6.28 -1.26 4.81
N LEU A 50 6.77 -0.19 5.44
CA LEU A 50 6.71 -0.04 6.90
C LEU A 50 5.26 -0.02 7.41
N TRP A 51 4.36 0.63 6.67
CA TRP A 51 2.95 0.64 7.02
C TRP A 51 2.33 -0.77 6.91
N ALA A 52 2.65 -1.53 5.85
CA ALA A 52 2.23 -2.93 5.71
C ALA A 52 2.71 -3.81 6.88
N VAL A 53 3.96 -3.64 7.31
CA VAL A 53 4.53 -4.34 8.49
C VAL A 53 3.78 -3.93 9.77
N ALA A 54 3.48 -2.64 9.94
CA ALA A 54 2.71 -2.15 11.07
C ALA A 54 1.28 -2.72 11.12
N ILE A 55 0.63 -2.92 9.96
CA ILE A 55 -0.67 -3.57 9.85
C ILE A 55 -0.58 -5.02 10.32
N TYR A 56 0.41 -5.78 9.82
CA TYR A 56 0.63 -7.16 10.24
C TYR A 56 0.85 -7.25 11.75
N TRP A 57 1.75 -6.42 12.30
CA TRP A 57 2.10 -6.48 13.72
C TRP A 57 0.92 -6.10 14.63
N ARG A 58 0.12 -5.09 14.27
CA ARG A 58 -1.01 -4.66 15.11
C ARG A 58 -2.26 -5.53 14.98
N CYS A 59 -2.46 -6.20 13.86
CA CYS A 59 -3.73 -6.86 13.56
C CYS A 59 -3.64 -8.39 13.49
N VAL A 60 -2.45 -8.98 13.31
CA VAL A 60 -2.30 -10.45 13.31
C VAL A 60 -1.93 -10.91 14.73
N PRO A 61 -2.82 -11.65 15.42
CA PRO A 61 -2.51 -12.16 16.75
C PRO A 61 -1.34 -13.14 16.70
N SER A 62 -0.53 -13.14 17.77
CA SER A 62 0.58 -14.08 17.92
C SER A 62 0.04 -15.50 17.99
N ALA A 63 0.19 -16.26 16.89
CA ALA A 63 -0.17 -17.66 16.87
C ALA A 63 0.78 -18.47 17.79
N PRO A 64 0.26 -19.43 18.58
CA PRO A 64 1.06 -20.21 19.51
C PRO A 64 2.05 -21.17 18.82
N SER A 65 1.84 -21.48 17.53
CA SER A 65 2.74 -22.32 16.75
C SER A 65 3.47 -21.52 15.66
N ILE A 66 4.76 -21.83 15.48
CA ILE A 66 5.61 -21.24 14.42
C ILE A 66 5.01 -21.50 13.04
N VAL A 67 4.47 -22.71 12.81
CA VAL A 67 3.86 -23.10 11.53
C VAL A 67 2.64 -22.23 11.20
N ALA A 68 1.74 -22.00 12.15
CA ALA A 68 0.59 -21.13 11.93
C ALA A 68 1.02 -19.68 11.70
N ARG A 69 2.04 -19.19 12.42
CA ARG A 69 2.58 -17.84 12.24
C ARG A 69 3.14 -17.62 10.83
N VAL A 70 3.88 -18.60 10.30
CA VAL A 70 4.40 -18.55 8.92
C VAL A 70 3.25 -18.61 7.90
N ALA A 71 2.25 -19.47 8.10
CA ALA A 71 1.08 -19.52 7.22
C ALA A 71 0.32 -18.18 7.20
N TYR A 72 0.07 -17.57 8.36
CA TYR A 72 -0.57 -16.25 8.44
C TYR A 72 0.26 -15.15 7.76
N LEU A 73 1.59 -15.20 7.88
CA LEU A 73 2.48 -14.27 7.18
C LEU A 73 2.36 -14.44 5.67
N LEU A 74 2.43 -15.67 5.15
CA LEU A 74 2.32 -15.94 3.72
C LEU A 74 0.97 -15.50 3.15
N ILE A 75 -0.13 -15.81 3.84
CA ILE A 75 -1.48 -15.39 3.44
C ILE A 75 -1.59 -13.86 3.44
N PHE A 76 -1.06 -13.20 4.47
CA PHE A 76 -1.08 -11.74 4.55
C PHE A 76 -0.26 -11.09 3.42
N VAL A 77 0.96 -11.59 3.17
CA VAL A 77 1.81 -11.08 2.09
C VAL A 77 1.15 -11.29 0.74
N ALA A 78 0.60 -12.48 0.47
CA ALA A 78 -0.11 -12.76 -0.77
C ALA A 78 -1.31 -11.81 -0.97
N ALA A 79 -2.09 -11.58 0.09
CA ALA A 79 -3.21 -10.63 0.03
C ALA A 79 -2.75 -9.19 -0.22
N MET A 80 -1.69 -8.74 0.46
CA MET A 80 -1.13 -7.39 0.27
C MET A 80 -0.56 -7.20 -1.14
N VAL A 81 0.09 -8.21 -1.72
CA VAL A 81 0.57 -8.17 -3.10
C VAL A 81 -0.61 -8.05 -4.08
N LEU A 82 -1.65 -8.86 -3.88
CA LEU A 82 -2.82 -8.85 -4.76
C LEU A 82 -3.59 -7.53 -4.69
N VAL A 83 -3.76 -6.99 -3.49
CA VAL A 83 -4.34 -5.66 -3.26
C VAL A 83 -3.45 -4.54 -3.82
N GLY A 84 -2.14 -4.64 -3.64
CA GLY A 84 -1.16 -3.69 -4.17
C GLY A 84 -1.16 -3.65 -5.69
N LEU A 85 -1.23 -4.80 -6.36
CA LEU A 85 -1.39 -4.90 -7.82
C LEU A 85 -2.70 -4.23 -8.28
N GLY A 86 -3.80 -4.49 -7.59
CA GLY A 86 -5.08 -3.83 -7.88
C GLY A 86 -5.01 -2.31 -7.69
N ALA A 87 -4.31 -1.84 -6.65
CA ALA A 87 -4.12 -0.43 -6.39
C ALA A 87 -3.20 0.25 -7.43
N LEU A 88 -2.15 -0.42 -7.89
CA LEU A 88 -1.28 0.05 -8.98
C LEU A 88 -2.05 0.11 -10.31
N TRP A 89 -2.87 -0.89 -10.60
CA TRP A 89 -3.76 -0.88 -11.76
C TRP A 89 -4.73 0.31 -11.70
N ALA A 90 -5.36 0.55 -10.54
CA ALA A 90 -6.22 1.70 -10.34
C ALA A 90 -5.44 3.02 -10.47
N ALA A 91 -4.24 3.11 -9.91
CA ALA A 91 -3.36 4.27 -10.01
C ALA A 91 -3.03 4.61 -11.47
N PHE A 92 -2.71 3.59 -12.27
CA PHE A 92 -2.46 3.74 -13.70
C PHE A 92 -3.67 4.34 -14.42
N TRP A 93 -4.85 3.73 -14.30
CA TRP A 93 -6.07 4.24 -14.93
C TRP A 93 -6.48 5.63 -14.45
N THR A 94 -6.27 5.93 -13.17
CA THR A 94 -6.54 7.26 -12.61
C THR A 94 -5.60 8.30 -13.22
N SER A 95 -4.32 7.98 -13.41
CA SER A 95 -3.39 8.88 -14.07
C SER A 95 -3.70 9.06 -15.55
N VAL A 96 -4.08 8.00 -16.27
CA VAL A 96 -4.53 8.10 -17.67
C VAL A 96 -5.74 9.02 -17.79
N SER A 97 -6.77 8.84 -16.95
CA SER A 97 -7.99 9.65 -17.02
C SER A 97 -7.79 11.10 -16.59
N THR A 98 -6.89 11.35 -15.63
CA THR A 98 -6.67 12.70 -15.08
C THR A 98 -5.69 13.50 -15.93
N PHE A 99 -4.64 12.87 -16.43
CA PHE A 99 -3.52 13.55 -17.07
C PHE A 99 -3.43 13.33 -18.59
N GLY A 100 -4.20 12.39 -19.15
CA GLY A 100 -4.26 12.10 -20.58
C GLY A 100 -2.99 11.43 -21.12
N LEU A 101 -2.33 10.59 -20.31
CA LEU A 101 -1.14 9.83 -20.68
C LEU A 101 -1.42 8.81 -21.79
#